data_AF-A0AAU2NL87-F1
#
_entry.id   AF-A0AAU2NL87-F1
#
_cell.length_a   1.000
_cell.length_b   1.000
_cell.length_c   1.000
_cell.angle_alpha   90.00
_cell.angle_beta   90.00
_cell.angle_gamma   90.00
#
_symmetry.space_group_name_H-M   'P 1'
#
loop_
_entity.id
_entity.type
_entity.pdbx_description
1 polymer ?
#
loop_
_entity_poly.entity_id
_entity_poly.type
_entity_poly.pdbx_seq_one_letter_code
_entity_poly.pdbx_strand_id
1 'polypeptide(L)'
;MTTAPGTVLLAGVVGSTAYGFAHAGSDIDRLGLYAAPTEEFHGLHRPAESHVTTGPDVTLHEAAKWCRLALTCNPTASELAWLPDGLYETRSPLGEELIAIRASFLSAKAVRSSYLGYADQQFRKLLTRDTTDPATRRRAAKHARHLVRLVEQGVRLHETGENVVRLPDPERVRELGERIADHPATAEPLLAAAAERLARPGVLPAAPDPRPAEAWLRRVRAAHYTPPAPPAP
;
A
#
# COMPACT_ATOMS: atom_id res chain seq x y z
N MET A 1 23.55 4.96 -16.96
CA MET A 1 23.19 3.70 -16.29
C MET A 1 22.81 4.07 -14.88
N THR A 2 21.51 4.19 -14.59
CA THR A 2 21.02 4.47 -13.23
C THR A 2 21.46 3.32 -12.35
N THR A 3 22.38 3.59 -11.43
CA THR A 3 22.77 2.69 -10.35
C THR A 3 21.50 2.18 -9.68
N ALA A 4 21.40 0.86 -9.50
CA ALA A 4 20.25 0.28 -8.82
C ALA A 4 20.07 0.97 -7.46
N PRO A 5 18.84 1.33 -7.04
CA PRO A 5 18.58 2.08 -5.80
C PRO A 5 19.00 1.30 -4.53
N GLY A 6 19.38 0.04 -4.69
CA GLY A 6 19.73 -0.94 -3.68
C GLY A 6 19.22 -2.32 -4.11
N THR A 7 19.14 -3.25 -3.17
CA THR A 7 18.62 -4.60 -3.42
C THR A 7 17.12 -4.63 -3.18
N VAL A 8 16.32 -4.96 -4.19
CA VAL A 8 14.87 -5.15 -4.05
C VAL A 8 14.61 -6.39 -3.19
N LEU A 9 13.90 -6.22 -2.07
CA LEU A 9 13.60 -7.31 -1.15
C LEU A 9 12.26 -7.96 -1.44
N LEU A 10 11.26 -7.14 -1.79
CA LEU A 10 9.90 -7.56 -2.07
C LEU A 10 9.31 -6.63 -3.13
N ALA A 11 8.73 -7.21 -4.18
CA ALA A 11 8.03 -6.43 -5.21
C ALA A 11 6.93 -7.28 -5.85
N GLY A 12 5.86 -6.62 -6.27
CA GLY A 12 4.76 -7.28 -6.96
C GLY A 12 3.89 -6.32 -7.73
N VAL A 13 2.99 -6.90 -8.51
CA VAL A 13 1.99 -6.18 -9.29
C VAL A 13 0.82 -5.80 -8.38
N VAL A 14 0.48 -4.51 -8.36
CA VAL A 14 -0.59 -3.91 -7.54
C VAL A 14 -1.68 -3.30 -8.43
N GLY A 15 -2.53 -2.45 -7.84
CA GLY A 15 -3.53 -1.71 -8.61
C GLY A 15 -4.62 -2.59 -9.22
N SER A 16 -5.13 -2.20 -10.39
CA SER A 16 -6.28 -2.86 -11.03
C SER A 16 -6.06 -4.36 -11.25
N THR A 17 -4.85 -4.78 -11.59
CA THR A 17 -4.49 -6.19 -11.75
C THR A 17 -4.66 -6.97 -10.45
N ALA A 18 -4.13 -6.46 -9.35
CA ALA A 18 -4.22 -7.13 -8.06
C ALA A 18 -5.66 -7.20 -7.53
N TYR A 19 -6.44 -6.15 -7.78
CA TYR A 19 -7.84 -6.07 -7.40
C TYR A 19 -8.81 -6.84 -8.31
N GLY A 20 -8.34 -7.37 -9.45
CA GLY A 20 -9.19 -8.08 -10.41
C GLY A 20 -10.01 -7.17 -11.34
N PHE A 21 -9.62 -5.91 -11.47
CA PHE A 21 -10.22 -4.93 -12.39
C PHE A 21 -9.53 -4.85 -13.76
N ALA A 22 -8.38 -5.49 -13.93
CA ALA A 22 -7.60 -5.35 -15.16
C ALA A 22 -8.34 -5.89 -16.39
N HIS A 23 -8.23 -5.17 -17.49
CA HIS A 23 -8.65 -5.57 -18.84
C HIS A 23 -7.44 -5.46 -19.79
N ALA A 24 -7.60 -5.87 -21.05
CA ALA A 24 -6.50 -5.98 -22.03
C ALA A 24 -5.69 -4.69 -22.29
N GLY A 25 -6.16 -3.53 -21.83
CA GLY A 25 -5.48 -2.24 -21.96
C GLY A 25 -5.20 -1.55 -20.62
N SER A 26 -5.23 -2.30 -19.51
CA SER A 26 -4.86 -1.76 -18.19
C SER A 26 -3.34 -1.64 -18.05
N ASP A 27 -2.89 -0.50 -17.52
CA ASP A 27 -1.49 -0.32 -17.10
C ASP A 27 -1.14 -1.30 -15.97
N ILE A 28 0.14 -1.64 -15.85
CA ILE A 28 0.66 -2.53 -14.79
C ILE A 28 1.39 -1.67 -13.77
N ASP A 29 0.74 -1.44 -12.64
CA ASP A 29 1.31 -0.79 -11.46
C ASP A 29 2.19 -1.78 -10.69
N ARG A 30 3.42 -1.37 -10.33
CA ARG A 30 4.31 -2.14 -9.46
C ARG A 30 4.60 -1.39 -8.17
N LEU A 31 4.58 -2.13 -7.08
CA LEU A 31 4.98 -1.66 -5.76
C LEU A 31 6.05 -2.59 -5.22
N GLY A 32 7.06 -2.02 -4.58
CA GLY A 32 8.08 -2.79 -3.92
C GLY A 32 8.77 -2.03 -2.81
N LEU A 33 9.68 -2.74 -2.16
CA LEU A 33 10.63 -2.15 -1.24
C LEU A 33 12.03 -2.71 -1.49
N TYR A 34 13.01 -1.87 -1.23
CA TYR A 34 14.42 -2.19 -1.40
C TYR A 34 15.20 -1.83 -0.14
N ALA A 35 16.33 -2.48 0.01
CA ALA A 35 17.32 -2.12 0.99
C ALA A 35 18.43 -1.34 0.29
N ALA A 36 18.57 -0.07 0.68
CA ALA A 36 19.73 0.71 0.30
C ALA A 36 20.99 0.09 0.94
N PRO A 37 22.16 0.18 0.28
CA PRO A 37 23.41 -0.22 0.88
C PRO A 37 23.62 0.48 2.23
N THR A 38 24.06 -0.26 3.24
CA THR A 38 24.04 0.22 4.63
C THR A 38 25.04 1.35 4.87
N GLU A 39 26.15 1.33 4.14
CA GLU A 39 27.17 2.37 4.16
C GLU A 39 26.63 3.74 3.73
N GLU A 40 25.59 3.80 2.89
CA GLU A 40 24.97 5.07 2.49
C GLU A 40 24.30 5.79 3.68
N PHE A 41 23.94 5.08 4.75
CA PHE A 41 23.41 5.71 5.96
C PHE A 41 24.48 6.30 6.87
N HIS A 42 25.75 5.94 6.67
CA HIS A 42 26.89 6.43 7.45
C HIS A 42 27.56 7.67 6.83
N GLY A 43 27.23 7.99 5.58
CA GLY A 43 27.74 9.16 4.86
C GLY A 43 27.03 10.47 5.20
N LEU A 44 27.50 11.56 4.60
CA LEU A 44 26.91 12.90 4.75
C LEU A 44 25.49 13.02 4.18
N HIS A 45 25.17 12.18 3.19
CA HIS A 45 23.88 12.17 2.51
C HIS A 45 23.18 10.85 2.77
N ARG A 46 21.88 10.91 3.06
CA ARG A 46 21.05 9.71 3.20
C ARG A 46 20.61 9.21 1.84
N PRO A 47 20.38 7.88 1.69
CA PRO A 47 19.76 7.35 0.49
C PRO A 47 18.38 7.97 0.26
N ALA A 48 17.96 8.03 -1.00
CA ALA A 48 16.58 8.38 -1.32
C ALA A 48 15.65 7.42 -0.58
N GLU A 49 14.52 7.92 -0.08
CA GLU A 49 13.56 7.03 0.59
C GLU A 49 12.61 6.36 -0.41
N SER A 50 12.51 6.88 -1.64
CA SER A 50 11.65 6.30 -2.68
C SER A 50 12.12 6.61 -4.08
N HIS A 51 11.81 5.68 -4.98
CA HIS A 51 11.96 5.83 -6.42
C HIS A 51 10.61 5.61 -7.07
N VAL A 52 10.19 6.57 -7.89
CA VAL A 52 8.92 6.52 -8.63
C VAL A 52 9.22 6.73 -10.10
N THR A 53 8.78 5.82 -10.95
CA THR A 53 8.89 5.92 -12.41
C THR A 53 7.51 5.84 -13.04
N THR A 54 7.37 6.44 -14.22
CA THR A 54 6.19 6.33 -15.07
C THR A 54 6.60 5.71 -16.40
N GLY A 55 5.86 4.71 -16.88
CA GLY A 55 6.18 3.98 -18.12
C GLY A 55 7.48 3.16 -18.08
N PRO A 56 7.63 2.15 -17.20
CA PRO A 56 6.59 1.51 -16.40
C PRO A 56 6.29 2.21 -15.06
N ASP A 57 5.05 2.07 -14.58
CA ASP A 57 4.62 2.60 -13.28
C ASP A 57 5.18 1.73 -12.15
N VAL A 58 6.20 2.25 -11.47
CA VAL A 58 6.88 1.56 -10.36
C VAL A 58 7.03 2.52 -9.21
N THR A 59 6.65 2.07 -8.01
CA THR A 59 6.99 2.72 -6.74
C THR A 59 7.82 1.78 -5.89
N LEU A 60 9.05 2.18 -5.58
CA LEU A 60 9.90 1.48 -4.63
C LEU A 60 10.13 2.35 -3.39
N HIS A 61 9.88 1.80 -2.21
CA HIS A 61 10.18 2.45 -0.93
C HIS A 61 11.40 1.82 -0.28
N GLU A 62 12.28 2.62 0.30
CA GLU A 62 13.37 2.10 1.13
C GLU A 62 12.77 1.35 2.34
N ALA A 63 13.37 0.24 2.74
CA ALA A 63 12.89 -0.70 3.75
C ALA A 63 12.40 -0.02 5.06
N ALA A 64 13.14 0.96 5.58
CA ALA A 64 12.73 1.69 6.77
C ALA A 64 11.52 2.58 6.50
N LYS A 65 11.47 3.26 5.35
CA LYS A 65 10.30 4.06 4.95
C LYS A 65 9.07 3.18 4.79
N TRP A 66 9.19 2.04 4.11
CA TRP A 66 8.09 1.11 3.96
C TRP A 66 7.54 0.66 5.32
N CYS A 67 8.42 0.30 6.27
CA CYS A 67 8.01 -0.05 7.64
C CYS A 67 7.26 1.08 8.35
N ARG A 68 7.71 2.34 8.23
CA ARG A 68 7.01 3.49 8.82
C ARG A 68 5.63 3.73 8.20
N LEU A 69 5.49 3.51 6.89
CA LEU A 69 4.19 3.56 6.21
C LEU A 69 3.28 2.41 6.66
N ALA A 70 3.82 1.20 6.81
CA ALA A 70 3.08 0.04 7.28
C ALA A 70 2.61 0.19 8.73
N LEU A 71 3.43 0.75 9.63
CA LEU A 71 3.06 1.03 11.03
C LEU A 71 1.90 2.05 11.16
N THR A 72 1.70 2.88 10.14
CA THR A 72 0.52 3.76 10.05
C THR A 72 -0.60 3.15 9.22
N CYS A 73 -0.51 1.86 8.87
CA CYS A 73 -1.45 1.13 8.03
C CYS A 73 -1.76 1.85 6.72
N ASN A 74 -0.74 2.46 6.10
CA ASN A 74 -0.90 3.18 4.84
C ASN A 74 -1.37 2.21 3.74
N PRO A 75 -2.60 2.36 3.21
CA PRO A 75 -3.21 1.36 2.33
C PRO A 75 -2.55 1.28 0.95
N THR A 76 -1.73 2.26 0.55
CA THR A 76 -1.01 2.24 -0.73
C THR A 76 0.37 1.60 -0.63
N ALA A 77 0.87 1.37 0.59
CA ALA A 77 2.16 0.71 0.83
C ALA A 77 1.97 -0.68 1.43
N SER A 78 1.07 -0.81 2.42
CA SER A 78 0.90 -2.03 3.20
C SER A 78 0.33 -3.19 2.38
N GLU A 79 -0.42 -2.92 1.30
CA GLU A 79 -1.00 -3.96 0.43
C GLU A 79 0.05 -4.90 -0.16
N LEU A 80 1.31 -4.44 -0.32
CA LEU A 80 2.43 -5.25 -0.77
C LEU A 80 2.64 -6.50 0.11
N ALA A 81 2.40 -6.43 1.41
CA ALA A 81 2.56 -7.58 2.32
C ALA A 81 1.38 -8.57 2.31
N TRP A 82 0.34 -8.29 1.50
CA TRP A 82 -0.90 -9.06 1.43
C TRP A 82 -1.25 -9.47 -0.01
N LEU A 83 -0.31 -9.39 -0.94
CA LEU A 83 -0.57 -9.79 -2.32
C LEU A 83 -0.77 -11.30 -2.39
N PRO A 84 -1.67 -11.79 -3.27
CA PRO A 84 -1.70 -13.19 -3.67
C PRO A 84 -0.33 -13.65 -4.18
N ASP A 85 0.04 -14.90 -3.87
CA ASP A 85 1.37 -15.45 -4.20
C ASP A 85 1.79 -15.25 -5.65
N GLY A 86 0.85 -15.44 -6.59
CA GLY A 86 1.10 -15.29 -8.03
C GLY A 86 1.29 -13.85 -8.53
N LEU A 87 1.18 -12.83 -7.66
CA LEU A 87 1.41 -11.43 -8.02
C LEU A 87 2.74 -10.86 -7.52
N TYR A 88 3.50 -11.64 -6.76
CA TYR A 88 4.86 -11.26 -6.41
C TYR A 88 5.81 -11.55 -7.58
N GLU A 89 6.59 -10.54 -7.96
CA GLU A 89 7.66 -10.65 -8.96
C GLU A 89 9.02 -10.89 -8.28
N THR A 90 9.19 -10.38 -7.05
CA THR A 90 10.41 -10.57 -6.24
C THR A 90 10.03 -10.93 -4.81
N ARG A 91 10.59 -12.02 -4.28
CA ARG A 91 10.50 -12.45 -2.87
C ARG A 91 11.87 -12.93 -2.40
N SER A 92 12.65 -12.04 -1.80
CA SER A 92 13.91 -12.44 -1.15
C SER A 92 13.62 -13.08 0.21
N PRO A 93 14.58 -13.80 0.83
CA PRO A 93 14.40 -14.31 2.20
C PRO A 93 13.99 -13.21 3.20
N LEU A 94 14.58 -12.01 3.10
CA LEU A 94 14.19 -10.86 3.92
C LEU A 94 12.79 -10.32 3.54
N GLY A 95 12.38 -10.43 2.28
CA GLY A 95 11.01 -10.14 1.84
C GLY A 95 9.97 -11.09 2.44
N GLU A 96 10.29 -12.39 2.51
CA GLU A 96 9.45 -13.40 3.18
C GLU A 96 9.31 -13.13 4.68
N GLU A 97 10.41 -12.78 5.34
CA GLU A 97 10.39 -12.41 6.76
C GLU A 97 9.47 -11.20 7.01
N LEU A 98 9.46 -10.22 6.10
CA LEU A 98 8.58 -9.06 6.21
C LEU A 98 7.10 -9.45 6.08
N ILE A 99 6.76 -10.33 5.12
CA ILE A 99 5.40 -10.87 4.97
C ILE A 99 5.01 -11.62 6.24
N ALA A 100 5.92 -12.41 6.82
CA ALA A 100 5.65 -13.19 8.03
C ALA A 100 5.31 -12.31 9.26
N ILE A 101 5.91 -11.11 9.37
CA ILE A 101 5.63 -10.17 10.47
C ILE A 101 4.47 -9.20 10.18
N ARG A 102 3.79 -9.31 9.03
CA ARG A 102 2.82 -8.29 8.56
C ARG A 102 1.74 -7.89 9.56
N ALA A 103 1.31 -8.82 10.40
CA ALA A 103 0.30 -8.56 11.43
C ALA A 103 0.79 -7.59 12.53
N SER A 104 2.11 -7.50 12.78
CA SER A 104 2.67 -6.61 13.79
C SER A 104 2.54 -5.12 13.44
N PHE A 105 2.35 -4.80 12.15
CA PHE A 105 2.11 -3.44 11.69
C PHE A 105 0.70 -2.94 11.98
N LEU A 106 -0.24 -3.84 12.25
CA LEU A 106 -1.65 -3.50 12.35
C LEU A 106 -2.02 -2.92 13.72
N SER A 107 -2.91 -1.95 13.71
CA SER A 107 -3.63 -1.53 14.91
C SER A 107 -5.00 -0.96 14.56
N ALA A 108 -5.96 -1.09 15.48
CA ALA A 108 -7.31 -0.56 15.32
C ALA A 108 -7.27 0.96 15.03
N LYS A 109 -6.41 1.69 15.75
CA LYS A 109 -6.23 3.14 15.57
C LYS A 109 -5.72 3.47 14.16
N ALA A 110 -4.63 2.84 13.73
CA ALA A 110 -4.01 3.15 12.43
C ALA A 110 -4.90 2.73 11.25
N VAL A 111 -5.53 1.55 11.32
CA VAL A 111 -6.48 1.11 10.29
C VAL A 111 -7.64 2.08 10.18
N ARG A 112 -8.28 2.45 11.30
CA ARG A 112 -9.37 3.41 11.30
C ARG A 112 -8.96 4.76 10.71
N SER A 113 -7.85 5.34 11.18
CA SER A 113 -7.43 6.66 10.73
C SER A 113 -7.04 6.68 9.25
N SER A 114 -6.26 5.70 8.80
CA SER A 114 -5.70 5.70 7.46
C SER A 114 -6.74 5.31 6.41
N TYR A 115 -7.52 4.25 6.64
CA TYR A 115 -8.49 3.82 5.63
C TYR A 115 -9.64 4.82 5.48
N LEU A 116 -10.20 5.35 6.58
CA LEU A 116 -11.23 6.40 6.50
C LEU A 116 -10.66 7.70 5.93
N GLY A 117 -9.45 8.09 6.34
CA GLY A 117 -8.80 9.30 5.82
C GLY A 117 -8.54 9.25 4.31
N TYR A 118 -8.07 8.11 3.80
CA TYR A 118 -7.90 7.92 2.37
C TYR A 118 -9.24 7.84 1.62
N ALA A 119 -10.26 7.21 2.21
CA ALA A 119 -11.59 7.11 1.61
C ALA A 119 -12.25 8.49 1.50
N ASP A 120 -12.17 9.31 2.55
CA ASP A 120 -12.63 10.70 2.57
C ASP A 120 -11.87 11.57 1.53
N GLN A 121 -10.56 11.37 1.36
CA GLN A 121 -9.81 12.03 0.28
C GLN A 121 -10.31 11.65 -1.12
N GLN A 122 -10.64 10.37 -1.35
CA GLN A 122 -11.24 9.96 -2.64
C GLN A 122 -12.63 10.59 -2.80
N PHE A 123 -13.43 10.64 -1.73
CA PHE A 123 -14.76 11.22 -1.73
C PHE A 123 -14.74 12.72 -2.10
N ARG A 124 -13.87 13.50 -1.46
CA ARG A 124 -13.70 14.93 -1.78
C ARG A 124 -13.31 15.17 -3.24
N LYS A 125 -12.47 14.30 -3.82
CA LYS A 125 -12.11 14.37 -5.25
C LYS A 125 -13.29 14.07 -6.18
N LEU A 126 -14.30 13.32 -5.73
CA LEU A 126 -15.52 13.08 -6.50
C LEU A 126 -16.42 14.31 -6.51
N LEU A 127 -16.56 14.99 -5.36
CA LEU A 127 -17.44 16.16 -5.23
C LEU A 127 -17.01 17.35 -6.10
N THR A 128 -15.72 17.47 -6.41
CA THR A 128 -15.18 18.61 -7.17
C THR A 128 -15.10 18.34 -8.68
N ARG A 129 -15.60 17.20 -9.18
CA ARG A 129 -15.43 16.82 -10.58
C ARG A 129 -16.66 17.11 -11.41
N ASP A 130 -16.45 17.83 -12.50
CA ASP A 130 -17.39 17.91 -13.60
C ASP A 130 -17.29 16.62 -14.44
N THR A 131 -18.31 15.77 -14.35
CA THR A 131 -18.34 14.48 -15.05
C THR A 131 -18.91 14.58 -16.47
N THR A 132 -19.20 15.77 -17.00
CA THR A 132 -19.69 15.93 -18.39
C THR A 132 -18.72 15.31 -19.40
N ASP A 133 -17.41 15.53 -19.23
CA ASP A 133 -16.35 14.93 -20.04
C ASP A 133 -16.15 13.42 -19.75
N PRO A 134 -16.16 12.55 -20.78
CA PRO A 134 -15.91 11.11 -20.64
C PRO A 134 -14.60 10.75 -19.92
N ALA A 135 -13.51 11.50 -20.11
CA ALA A 135 -12.25 11.21 -19.42
C ALA A 135 -12.34 11.51 -17.93
N THR A 136 -13.01 12.59 -17.55
CA THR A 136 -13.24 12.96 -16.16
C THR A 136 -14.18 11.99 -15.45
N ARG A 137 -15.23 11.51 -16.13
CA ARG A 137 -16.11 10.44 -15.63
C ARG A 137 -15.33 9.14 -15.35
N ARG A 138 -14.47 8.69 -16.27
CA ARG A 138 -13.63 7.50 -16.05
C ARG A 138 -12.72 7.65 -14.84
N ARG A 139 -12.12 8.83 -14.65
CA ARG A 139 -11.32 9.11 -13.45
C ARG A 139 -12.19 9.10 -12.19
N ALA A 140 -13.43 9.61 -12.24
CA ALA A 140 -14.35 9.62 -11.10
C ALA A 140 -14.68 8.18 -10.69
N ALA A 141 -15.03 7.32 -11.65
CA ALA A 141 -15.24 5.90 -11.42
C ALA A 141 -14.02 5.19 -10.79
N LYS A 142 -12.79 5.55 -11.21
CA LYS A 142 -11.56 5.04 -10.56
C LYS A 142 -11.45 5.46 -9.09
N HIS A 143 -11.76 6.72 -8.74
CA HIS A 143 -11.75 7.18 -7.35
C HIS A 143 -12.87 6.55 -6.52
N ALA A 144 -14.06 6.38 -7.10
CA ALA A 144 -15.18 5.72 -6.45
C ALA A 144 -14.88 4.25 -6.12
N ARG A 145 -14.33 3.47 -7.08
CA ARG A 145 -13.85 2.10 -6.82
C ARG A 145 -12.79 2.06 -5.72
N HIS A 146 -11.86 3.03 -5.73
CA HIS A 146 -10.84 3.12 -4.69
C HIS A 146 -11.45 3.39 -3.31
N LEU A 147 -12.42 4.30 -3.22
CA LEU A 147 -13.17 4.59 -1.99
C LEU A 147 -13.83 3.32 -1.44
N VAL A 148 -14.61 2.62 -2.28
CA VAL A 148 -15.31 1.38 -1.90
C VAL A 148 -14.33 0.34 -1.38
N ARG A 149 -13.22 0.13 -2.10
CA ARG A 149 -12.17 -0.78 -1.67
C ARG A 149 -11.62 -0.40 -0.31
N LEU A 150 -11.29 0.87 -0.08
CA LEU A 150 -10.68 1.33 1.17
C LEU A 150 -11.60 1.06 2.37
N VAL A 151 -12.88 1.40 2.27
CA VAL A 151 -13.80 1.17 3.40
C VAL A 151 -14.01 -0.32 3.67
N GLU A 152 -14.13 -1.15 2.63
CA GLU A 152 -14.32 -2.60 2.79
C GLU A 152 -13.06 -3.29 3.34
N GLN A 153 -11.88 -2.96 2.82
CA GLN A 153 -10.61 -3.49 3.32
C GLN A 153 -10.33 -3.03 4.75
N GLY A 154 -10.57 -1.76 5.07
CA GLY A 154 -10.36 -1.23 6.41
C GLY A 154 -11.23 -1.95 7.44
N VAL A 155 -12.52 -2.12 7.13
CA VAL A 155 -13.46 -2.87 7.98
C VAL A 155 -13.04 -4.34 8.12
N ARG A 156 -12.68 -5.01 7.02
CA ARG A 156 -12.24 -6.40 7.07
C ARG A 156 -10.98 -6.58 7.91
N LEU A 157 -9.98 -5.73 7.72
CA LEU A 157 -8.76 -5.73 8.54
C LEU A 157 -9.09 -5.57 10.02
N HIS A 158 -9.98 -4.63 10.36
CA HIS A 158 -10.39 -4.38 11.73
C HIS A 158 -11.11 -5.56 12.37
N GLU A 159 -11.98 -6.25 11.62
CA GLU A 159 -12.80 -7.35 12.13
C GLU A 159 -12.11 -8.71 12.07
N THR A 160 -11.12 -8.89 11.21
CA THR A 160 -10.53 -10.23 10.94
C THR A 160 -9.01 -10.27 11.06
N GLY A 161 -8.33 -9.12 11.07
CA GLY A 161 -6.86 -9.07 11.04
C GLY A 161 -6.26 -9.35 9.66
N GLU A 162 -7.09 -9.58 8.65
CA GLU A 162 -6.67 -10.03 7.32
C GLU A 162 -7.04 -9.00 6.25
N ASN A 163 -6.08 -8.61 5.41
CA ASN A 163 -6.37 -7.82 4.21
C ASN A 163 -6.59 -8.75 3.01
N VAL A 164 -7.63 -8.49 2.23
CA VAL A 164 -7.84 -9.17 0.95
C VAL A 164 -7.59 -8.18 -0.18
N VAL A 165 -6.54 -8.45 -0.95
CA VAL A 165 -6.19 -7.67 -2.13
C VAL A 165 -7.02 -8.14 -3.33
N ARG A 166 -7.10 -9.45 -3.59
CA ARG A 166 -7.94 -9.96 -4.67
C ARG A 166 -9.42 -9.91 -4.29
N LEU A 167 -10.18 -8.99 -4.88
CA LEU A 167 -11.59 -8.83 -4.55
C LEU A 167 -12.39 -10.11 -4.88
N PRO A 168 -13.25 -10.59 -3.96
CA PRO A 168 -14.12 -11.73 -4.24
C PRO A 168 -15.14 -11.44 -5.35
N ASP A 169 -15.62 -10.20 -5.40
CA ASP A 169 -16.60 -9.73 -6.38
C ASP A 169 -16.18 -8.34 -6.91
N PRO A 170 -15.24 -8.29 -7.87
CA PRO A 170 -14.80 -7.04 -8.47
C PRO A 170 -15.92 -6.37 -9.30
N GLU A 171 -16.89 -7.13 -9.81
CA GLU A 171 -17.99 -6.59 -10.60
C GLU A 171 -18.92 -5.73 -9.74
N ARG A 172 -19.32 -6.21 -8.55
CA ARG A 172 -20.10 -5.41 -7.60
C ARG A 172 -19.39 -4.11 -7.23
N VAL A 173 -18.07 -4.15 -7.01
CA VAL A 173 -17.30 -2.94 -6.70
C VAL A 173 -17.23 -2.00 -7.91
N ARG A 174 -17.16 -2.55 -9.12
CA ARG A 174 -17.21 -1.77 -10.36
C ARG A 174 -18.54 -1.05 -10.50
N GLU A 175 -19.65 -1.77 -10.41
CA GLU A 175 -21.00 -1.20 -10.51
C GLU A 175 -21.27 -0.14 -9.43
N LEU A 176 -20.89 -0.41 -8.18
CA LEU A 176 -21.03 0.56 -7.10
C LEU A 176 -20.15 1.80 -7.35
N GLY A 177 -18.95 1.60 -7.88
CA GLY A 177 -18.05 2.68 -8.29
C GLY A 177 -18.64 3.57 -9.38
N GLU A 178 -19.29 2.99 -10.40
CA GLU A 178 -19.97 3.78 -11.44
C GLU A 178 -21.15 4.57 -10.86
N ARG A 179 -21.99 3.95 -10.01
CA ARG A 179 -23.12 4.65 -9.35
C ARG A 179 -22.64 5.83 -8.49
N ILE A 180 -21.58 5.64 -7.72
CA ILE A 180 -20.98 6.70 -6.90
C ILE A 180 -20.33 7.78 -7.77
N ALA A 181 -19.75 7.44 -8.92
CA ALA A 181 -19.19 8.43 -9.83
C ALA A 181 -20.26 9.33 -10.45
N ASP A 182 -21.43 8.77 -10.76
CA ASP A 182 -22.57 9.54 -11.27
C ASP A 182 -23.26 10.33 -10.16
N HIS A 183 -23.35 9.78 -8.95
CA HIS A 183 -24.01 10.39 -7.80
C HIS A 183 -23.13 10.29 -6.54
N PRO A 184 -22.13 11.17 -6.35
CA PRO A 184 -21.17 11.08 -5.25
C PRO A 184 -21.80 10.93 -3.87
N ALA A 185 -22.89 11.64 -3.57
CA ALA A 185 -23.58 11.58 -2.28
C ALA A 185 -24.01 10.15 -1.87
N THR A 186 -24.15 9.22 -2.82
CA THR A 186 -24.46 7.81 -2.51
C THR A 186 -23.32 7.08 -1.78
N ALA A 187 -22.11 7.66 -1.71
CA ALA A 187 -21.02 7.15 -0.90
C ALA A 187 -21.13 7.49 0.60
N GLU A 188 -21.94 8.48 0.99
CA GLU A 188 -22.04 8.93 2.38
C GLU A 188 -22.53 7.84 3.35
N PRO A 189 -23.59 7.06 3.05
CA PRO A 189 -24.01 5.97 3.92
C PRO A 189 -22.94 4.88 4.07
N LEU A 190 -22.18 4.63 3.01
CA LEU A 190 -21.09 3.64 3.02
C LEU A 190 -19.93 4.09 3.93
N LEU A 191 -19.54 5.37 3.85
CA LEU A 191 -18.52 5.96 4.72
C LEU A 191 -18.97 5.96 6.19
N ALA A 192 -20.23 6.34 6.45
CA ALA A 192 -20.80 6.35 7.80
C ALA A 192 -20.84 4.95 8.42
N ALA A 193 -21.32 3.94 7.67
CA ALA A 193 -21.36 2.56 8.12
C ALA A 193 -19.95 2.01 8.41
N ALA A 194 -18.97 2.32 7.55
CA ALA A 194 -17.58 1.94 7.79
C ALA A 194 -17.00 2.60 9.05
N ALA A 195 -17.27 3.90 9.24
CA ALA A 195 -16.82 4.64 10.42
C ALA A 195 -17.41 4.07 11.71
N GLU A 196 -18.69 3.69 11.71
CA GLU A 196 -19.36 3.05 12.84
C GLU A 196 -18.72 1.68 13.16
N ARG A 197 -18.53 0.82 12.16
CA ARG A 197 -17.91 -0.51 12.35
C ARG A 197 -16.49 -0.40 12.88
N LEU A 198 -15.70 0.53 12.34
CA LEU A 198 -14.33 0.79 12.79
C LEU A 198 -14.24 1.45 14.18
N ALA A 199 -15.34 2.01 14.69
CA ALA A 199 -15.40 2.56 16.04
C ALA A 199 -15.74 1.48 17.10
N ARG A 200 -16.34 0.36 16.71
CA ARG A 200 -16.65 -0.78 17.59
C ARG A 200 -15.38 -1.60 17.87
N PRO A 201 -15.34 -2.40 18.95
CA PRO A 201 -14.24 -3.35 19.18
C PRO A 201 -14.03 -4.28 17.98
N GLY A 202 -12.78 -4.46 17.57
CA GLY A 202 -12.34 -5.40 16.53
C GLY A 202 -11.27 -6.35 17.07
N VAL A 203 -10.57 -7.07 16.18
CA VAL A 203 -9.52 -8.03 16.57
C VAL A 203 -8.13 -7.41 16.67
N LEU A 204 -7.96 -6.19 16.14
CA LEU A 204 -6.67 -5.51 16.09
C LEU A 204 -6.28 -4.92 17.44
N PRO A 205 -4.97 -4.89 17.78
CA PRO A 205 -4.49 -4.24 18.99
C PRO A 205 -4.69 -2.71 18.93
N ALA A 206 -4.68 -2.05 20.09
CA ALA A 206 -4.83 -0.60 20.17
C ALA A 206 -3.67 0.17 19.50
N ALA A 207 -2.47 -0.40 19.49
CA ALA A 207 -1.26 0.14 18.89
C ALA A 207 -0.47 -0.97 18.17
N PRO A 208 0.30 -0.63 17.11
CA PRO A 208 1.12 -1.62 16.42
C PRO A 208 2.31 -2.03 17.28
N ASP A 209 2.91 -3.19 16.99
CA ASP A 209 4.17 -3.62 17.60
C ASP A 209 5.33 -3.32 16.64
N PRO A 210 6.16 -2.29 16.91
CA PRO A 210 7.29 -1.95 16.06
C PRO A 210 8.49 -2.89 16.26
N ARG A 211 8.54 -3.70 17.31
CA ARG A 211 9.74 -4.50 17.65
C ARG A 211 10.11 -5.52 16.56
N PRO A 212 9.16 -6.27 15.95
CA PRO A 212 9.48 -7.15 14.83
C PRO A 212 10.04 -6.39 13.63
N ALA A 213 9.48 -5.21 13.31
CA ALA A 213 9.95 -4.39 12.20
C ALA A 213 11.36 -3.83 12.45
N GLU A 214 11.65 -3.36 13.67
CA GLU A 214 12.98 -2.93 14.09
C GLU A 214 14.01 -4.07 14.01
N ALA A 215 13.66 -5.26 14.52
CA ALA A 215 14.52 -6.42 14.47
C ALA A 215 14.79 -6.87 13.03
N TRP A 216 13.76 -6.87 12.18
CA TRP A 216 13.87 -7.14 10.75
C TRP A 216 14.76 -6.12 10.05
N LEU A 217 14.56 -4.82 10.29
CA LEU A 217 15.35 -3.77 9.68
C LEU A 217 16.83 -3.86 10.05
N ARG A 218 17.16 -4.24 11.29
CA ARG A 218 18.55 -4.49 11.71
C ARG A 218 19.18 -5.65 10.93
N ARG A 219 18.44 -6.73 10.66
CA ARG A 219 18.92 -7.83 9.80
C ARG A 219 19.11 -7.38 8.35
N VAL A 220 18.19 -6.57 7.82
CA VAL A 220 18.35 -5.95 6.50
C VAL A 220 19.64 -5.14 6.42
N ARG A 221 19.93 -4.29 7.43
CA ARG A 221 21.16 -3.51 7.47
C ARG A 221 22.41 -4.40 7.58
N ALA A 222 22.39 -5.39 8.47
CA ALA A 222 23.52 -6.31 8.60
C ALA A 222 23.80 -7.06 7.29
N ALA A 223 22.76 -7.52 6.60
CA ALA A 223 22.89 -8.27 5.36
C ALA A 223 23.36 -7.43 4.17
N HIS A 224 23.26 -6.10 4.25
CA HIS A 224 23.57 -5.17 3.14
C HIS A 224 24.64 -4.17 3.55
N TYR A 225 25.50 -4.53 4.49
CA TYR A 225 26.66 -3.74 4.88
C TYR A 225 27.91 -4.30 4.22
N THR A 226 28.54 -3.49 3.37
CA THR A 226 29.88 -3.76 2.86
C THR A 226 30.84 -2.75 3.49
N PRO A 227 31.79 -3.18 4.34
CA PRO A 227 32.78 -2.27 4.90
C PRO A 227 33.55 -1.55 3.78
N PRO A 228 33.77 -0.22 3.88
CA PRO A 228 34.56 0.49 2.90
C PRO A 228 35.99 -0.08 2.89
N ALA A 229 36.60 -0.16 1.71
CA ALA A 229 38.01 -0.48 1.60
C ALA A 229 38.83 0.55 2.39
N PRO A 230 39.89 0.14 3.10
CA PRO A 230 40.81 1.10 3.71
C PRO A 230 41.36 2.03 2.62
N PRO A 231 41.62 3.32 2.95
CA PRO A 231 42.23 4.23 2.00
C PRO A 231 43.53 3.61 1.46
N ALA A 232 43.73 3.71 0.15
CA ALA A 232 45.01 3.37 -0.45
C ALA A 232 46.10 4.25 0.22
N PRO A 233 47.28 3.68 0.51
CA PRO A 233 48.37 4.39 1.18
C PRO A 233 48.83 5.64 0.42
#